data_AF-A0A0P7ZIS1-F1
#
_entry.id   AF-A0A0P7ZIS1-F1
#
_cell.length_a   1.000
_cell.length_b   1.000
_cell.length_c   1.000
_cell.angle_alpha   90.00
_cell.angle_beta   90.00
_cell.angle_gamma   90.00
#
_symmetry.space_group_name_H-M   'P 1'
#
loop_
_entity.id
_entity.type
_entity.pdbx_description
1 polymer ?
#
loop_
_entity_poly.entity_id
_entity_poly.type
_entity_poly.pdbx_seq_one_letter_code
_entity_poly.pdbx_strand_id
1 'polypeptide(L)' 'MPRAKKQPAALPEDWNYEDALAQIETITHRLETGELPLAEVFEQFAEAMKALQQCDQFLLTKQQQASLLIETLTGQDEGL' A
#
# COMPACT_ATOMS: atom_id res chain seq x y z
N MET A 1 13.42 25.19 3.94
CA MET A 1 13.99 24.25 2.94
C MET A 1 12.86 23.41 2.37
N PRO A 2 12.70 23.29 1.05
CA PRO A 2 11.71 22.39 0.47
C PRO A 2 12.22 20.95 0.65
N ARG A 3 11.49 20.12 1.40
CA ARG A 3 11.77 18.68 1.47
C ARG A 3 11.62 18.10 0.06
N ALA A 4 12.69 17.56 -0.51
CA ALA A 4 12.62 16.77 -1.72
C ALA A 4 11.62 15.64 -1.50
N LYS A 5 10.59 15.55 -2.35
CA LYS A 5 9.63 14.44 -2.36
C LYS A 5 10.43 13.18 -2.72
N LYS A 6 10.87 12.43 -1.71
CA LYS A 6 11.55 11.15 -1.89
C LYS A 6 10.50 10.23 -2.53
N GLN A 7 10.66 9.92 -3.82
CA GLN A 7 9.80 8.96 -4.50
C GLN A 7 9.80 7.66 -3.69
N PRO A 8 8.63 7.10 -3.38
CA PRO A 8 8.57 5.85 -2.64
C PRO A 8 9.26 4.77 -3.49
N ALA A 9 10.15 4.00 -2.85
CA ALA A 9 10.90 2.95 -3.53
C ALA A 9 9.93 1.95 -4.17
N ALA A 10 10.27 1.43 -5.35
CA ALA A 10 9.44 0.41 -6.00
C ALA A 10 9.30 -0.83 -5.11
N LEU A 11 8.12 -1.45 -5.12
CA LEU A 11 7.85 -2.67 -4.38
C LEU A 11 8.71 -3.83 -4.92
N PRO A 12 9.14 -4.78 -4.06
CA PRO A 12 9.83 -5.99 -4.51
C PRO A 12 9.01 -6.77 -5.55
N GLU A 13 9.67 -7.49 -6.45
CA GLU A 13 9.00 -8.26 -7.51
C GLU A 13 8.09 -9.37 -6.96
N ASP A 14 8.48 -10.00 -5.84
CA ASP A 14 7.71 -11.04 -5.17
C ASP A 14 6.67 -10.50 -4.17
N TRP A 15 6.44 -9.18 -4.14
CA TRP A 15 5.49 -8.59 -3.21
C TRP A 15 4.05 -8.78 -3.69
N ASN A 16 3.16 -9.13 -2.75
CA ASN A 16 1.75 -9.38 -3.00
C ASN A 16 0.88 -8.54 -2.04
N TYR A 17 -0.17 -7.92 -2.59
CA TYR A 17 -1.13 -7.12 -1.84
C TYR A 17 -1.88 -7.93 -0.79
N GLU A 18 -2.35 -9.13 -1.16
CA GLU A 18 -3.16 -9.96 -0.24
C GLU A 18 -2.34 -10.43 0.95
N ASP A 19 -1.06 -10.77 0.74
CA ASP A 19 -0.16 -11.17 1.82
C ASP A 19 0.16 -10.00 2.75
N ALA A 20 0.39 -8.80 2.21
CA ALA A 20 0.60 -7.59 3.01
C ALA A 20 -0.66 -7.22 3.81
N LEU A 21 -1.85 -7.39 3.23
CA LEU A 21 -3.12 -7.16 3.93
C LEU A 21 -3.33 -8.16 5.07
N ALA A 22 -3.09 -9.45 4.82
CA ALA A 22 -3.16 -10.48 5.85
C ALA A 22 -2.16 -10.25 7.00
N GLN A 23 -0.97 -9.71 6.69
CA GLN A 23 0.00 -9.30 7.70
C GLN A 23 -0.54 -8.17 8.58
N ILE A 24 -1.16 -7.14 7.97
CA ILE A 24 -1.78 -6.02 8.71
C ILE A 24 -2.88 -6.53 9.63
N GLU A 25 -3.78 -7.39 9.13
CA GLU A 25 -4.86 -7.98 9.93
C GLU A 25 -4.33 -8.78 11.12
N THR A 26 -3.28 -9.57 10.90
CA THR A 26 -2.61 -10.35 11.95
C THR A 26 -2.04 -9.42 13.03
N ILE A 27 -1.37 -8.34 12.62
CA ILE A 27 -0.80 -7.36 13.57
C ILE A 27 -1.92 -6.67 14.35
N THR A 28 -2.96 -6.19 13.67
CA THR A 28 -4.12 -5.54 14.31
C THR A 28 -4.75 -6.45 15.36
N HIS A 29 -5.04 -7.70 14.99
CA HIS A 29 -5.61 -8.67 15.92
C HIS A 29 -4.74 -8.87 17.16
N ARG A 30 -3.41 -8.98 16.97
CA ARG A 30 -2.46 -9.13 18.07
C ARG A 30 -2.43 -7.89 18.98
N LEU A 31 -2.44 -6.68 18.40
CA LEU A 31 -2.49 -5.43 19.17
C LEU A 31 -3.78 -5.32 19.99
N GLU A 32 -4.91 -5.75 19.44
CA GLU A 32 -6.22 -5.74 20.10
C GLU A 32 -6.31 -6.69 21.30
N THR A 33 -5.48 -7.74 21.36
CA THR A 33 -5.41 -8.61 22.55
C THR A 33 -4.97 -7.87 23.80
N GLY A 34 -4.15 -6.82 23.65
CA GLY A 34 -3.54 -6.10 24.78
C GLY A 34 -2.48 -6.89 25.55
N GLU A 35 -2.05 -8.07 25.05
CA GLU A 35 -1.10 -8.95 25.75
C GLU A 35 0.37 -8.60 25.48
N LEU A 36 0.63 -7.73 24.50
CA LEU A 36 1.97 -7.37 24.09
C LEU A 36 2.64 -6.37 25.05
N PRO A 37 3.92 -6.57 25.39
CA PRO A 37 4.73 -5.53 26.02
C PRO A 37 4.74 -4.25 25.18
N LEU A 38 4.79 -3.10 25.85
CA LEU A 38 4.73 -1.79 25.18
C LEU A 38 5.82 -1.61 24.10
N ALA A 39 7.02 -2.14 24.33
CA ALA A 39 8.10 -2.10 23.33
C ALA A 39 7.72 -2.87 22.05
N GLU A 40 7.15 -4.07 22.20
CA GLU A 40 6.69 -4.88 21.07
C GLU A 40 5.50 -4.25 20.35
N VAL A 41 4.60 -3.55 21.06
CA VAL A 41 3.51 -2.78 20.44
C VAL A 41 4.05 -1.77 19.42
N PHE A 42 5.11 -1.04 19.76
CA PHE A 42 5.71 -0.07 18.83
C PHE A 42 6.34 -0.74 17.62
N GLU A 43 7.00 -1.89 17.80
CA GLU A 43 7.59 -2.66 16.69
C GLU A 43 6.51 -3.19 15.74
N GLN A 44 5.47 -3.81 16.29
CA GLN A 44 4.33 -4.31 15.52
C GLN A 44 3.62 -3.16 14.77
N PHE A 45 3.41 -2.03 15.44
CA PHE A 45 2.79 -0.86 14.81
C PHE A 45 3.63 -0.29 13.67
N ALA A 46 4.96 -0.20 13.84
CA ALA A 46 5.86 0.26 12.79
C ALA A 46 5.83 -0.66 11.56
N GLU A 47 5.78 -1.97 11.77
CA GLU A 47 5.66 -2.96 10.70
C GLU A 47 4.31 -2.83 9.96
N ALA A 48 3.20 -2.70 10.69
CA ALA A 48 1.88 -2.47 10.07
C ALA A 48 1.83 -1.17 9.25
N MET A 49 2.43 -0.09 9.76
CA MET A 49 2.52 1.18 9.03
C MET A 49 3.34 1.06 7.74
N LYS A 50 4.41 0.28 7.75
CA LYS A 50 5.21 0.00 6.56
C LYS A 50 4.40 -0.80 5.53
N ALA A 51 3.71 -1.86 5.96
CA ALA A 51 2.84 -2.65 5.09
C ALA A 51 1.71 -1.78 4.50
N LEU A 52 1.08 -0.92 5.30
CA LEU A 52 0.05 0.01 4.84
C LEU A 52 0.56 0.98 3.76
N GLN A 53 1.78 1.51 3.93
CA GLN A 53 2.40 2.37 2.91
C GLN A 53 2.65 1.63 1.60
N GLN A 54 3.03 0.34 1.66
CA GLN A 54 3.21 -0.49 0.48
C GLN A 54 1.87 -0.73 -0.24
N CYS A 55 0.81 -1.04 0.52
CA CYS A 55 -0.54 -1.19 0.00
C CYS A 55 -1.03 0.09 -0.69
N ASP A 56 -0.86 1.26 -0.06
CA ASP A 56 -1.26 2.55 -0.64
C ASP A 56 -0.52 2.83 -1.96
N GLN A 57 0.80 2.62 -1.99
CA GLN A 57 1.59 2.79 -3.20
C GLN A 57 1.13 1.87 -4.34
N PHE A 58 0.84 0.61 -4.03
CA PHE A 58 0.33 -0.35 -4.99
C PHE A 58 -1.02 0.10 -5.57
N LEU A 59 -1.97 0.46 -4.69
CA LEU A 59 -3.31 0.88 -5.10
C LEU A 59 -3.27 2.15 -5.96
N LEU A 60 -2.46 3.14 -5.59
CA LEU A 60 -2.25 4.35 -6.40
C LEU A 60 -1.73 4.02 -7.80
N THR A 61 -0.79 3.08 -7.90
CA THR A 61 -0.24 2.65 -9.19
C THR A 61 -1.31 1.94 -10.03
N LYS A 62 -2.11 1.06 -9.41
CA LYS A 62 -3.21 0.37 -10.10
C LYS A 62 -4.33 1.30 -10.53
N GLN A 63 -4.66 2.30 -9.72
CA GLN A 63 -5.64 3.33 -10.08
C GLN A 63 -5.19 4.10 -11.32
N GLN A 64 -3.93 4.56 -11.37
CA GLN A 64 -3.38 5.25 -12.53
C GLN A 64 -3.42 4.36 -13.79
N GLN A 65 -3.04 3.09 -13.68
CA GLN A 65 -3.11 2.14 -14.79
C GLN A 65 -4.56 1.97 -15.28
N ALA A 66 -5.52 1.81 -14.38
CA ALA A 66 -6.93 1.69 -14.73
C ALA A 66 -7.46 2.95 -15.43
N SER A 67 -7.11 4.15 -14.95
CA SER A 67 -7.50 5.40 -15.58
C SER A 67 -6.99 5.52 -17.02
N LEU A 68 -5.74 5.16 -17.29
CA LEU A 68 -5.17 5.17 -18.65
C LEU A 68 -5.86 4.17 -19.58
N LEU A 69 -6.19 2.98 -19.07
CA LEU A 69 -6.93 1.98 -19.85
C LEU A 69 -8.33 2.48 -20.20
N ILE A 70 -9.03 3.10 -19.26
CA ILE A 70 -10.35 3.70 -19.50
C ILE A 70 -10.24 4.82 -20.55
N GLU A 71 -9.28 5.73 -20.41
CA GLU A 71 -9.03 6.80 -21.39
C GLU A 71 -8.77 6.24 -22.79
N THR A 72 -7.99 5.16 -22.89
CA THR A 72 -7.71 4.47 -24.16
C THR A 72 -8.98 3.87 -24.77
N LEU A 73 -9.85 3.28 -23.95
CA LEU A 73 -11.12 2.69 -24.41
C LEU A 73 -12.12 3.76 -24.86
N THR A 74 -12.23 4.87 -24.11
CA THR A 74 -13.19 5.94 -24.41
C THR A 74 -12.71 6.91 -25.51
N GLY A 75 -11.39 7.05 -25.69
CA GLY A 75 -10.80 7.92 -26.70
C GLY A 75 -10.82 7.36 -28.12
N GLN A 76 -11.21 6.09 -28.33
CA GLN A 76 -11.38 5.49 -29.65
C GLN A 76 -12.75 5.75 -30.30
N ASP A 77 -13.72 6.32 -29.57
CA ASP A 77 -15.09 6.56 -30.07
C ASP A 77 -15.38 8.01 -30.53
N GLU A 78 -14.50 8.99 -30.25
CA GLU A 78 -14.69 10.38 -30.72
C GLU A 78 -13.91 10.69 -32.02
N GLY A 79 -14.06 9.81 -33.02
CA GLY A 79 -13.29 9.87 -34.27
C GLY A 79 -13.97 9.31 -35.51
N LEU A 80 -15.31 9.32 -35.60
CA LEU A 80 -16.08 9.04 -36.82
C LEU A 80 -17.16 10.10 -37.06
#